data_AF-A0A931N8E3-F1
#
_entry.id   AF-A0A931N8E3-F1
#
_cell.length_a   1.000
_cell.length_b   1.000
_cell.length_c   1.000
_cell.angle_alpha   90.00
_cell.angle_beta   90.00
_cell.angle_gamma   90.00
#
_symmetry.space_group_name_H-M   'P 1'
#
loop_
_entity.id
_entity.type
_entity.pdbx_description
1 polymer ?
#
loop_
_entity_poly.entity_id
_entity_poly.type
_entity_poly.pdbx_seq_one_letter_code
_entity_poly.pdbx_strand_id
1 'polypeptide(L)'
;MRPGFAVLGAYPVLDIVEATDDGLPSLIKAVELSGYFDSGMHGWRGWGNDITCTVVWDGDEPVVEPLDAHGNPRGVRLFGTL
;
A
#
# COMPACT_ATOMS: atom_id res chain seq x y z
N MET A 1 -21.52 11.62 2.42
CA MET A 1 -20.60 10.77 1.62
C MET A 1 -19.19 11.10 2.08
N ARG A 2 -18.38 10.12 2.51
CA ARG A 2 -16.97 10.36 2.87
C ARG A 2 -16.12 10.53 1.59
N PRO A 3 -15.02 11.29 1.63
CA PRO A 3 -14.09 11.38 0.50
C PRO A 3 -13.52 9.99 0.16
N GLY A 4 -13.27 9.73 -1.12
CA GLY A 4 -12.48 8.58 -1.54
C GLY A 4 -11.01 8.75 -1.16
N PHE A 5 -10.29 7.64 -1.00
CA PHE A 5 -8.86 7.64 -0.65
C PHE A 5 -8.04 7.42 -1.92
N ALA A 6 -7.24 8.41 -2.33
CA ALA A 6 -6.32 8.27 -3.46
C ALA A 6 -5.00 7.57 -3.04
N VAL A 7 -4.60 7.78 -1.78
CA VAL A 7 -3.43 7.18 -1.15
C VAL A 7 -3.82 6.81 0.28
N LEU A 8 -3.34 5.66 0.73
CA LEU A 8 -3.50 5.21 2.11
C LEU A 8 -2.15 4.72 2.65
N GLY A 9 -1.66 5.33 3.73
CA GLY A 9 -0.27 5.17 4.15
C GLY A 9 0.69 5.60 3.05
N ALA A 10 1.52 4.67 2.56
CA ALA A 10 2.44 4.89 1.44
C ALA A 10 1.94 4.37 0.09
N TYR A 11 0.71 3.84 0.02
CA TYR A 11 0.23 3.06 -1.13
C TYR A 11 -0.86 3.81 -1.91
N PRO A 12 -0.68 4.04 -3.22
CA PRO A 12 -1.76 4.48 -4.10
C PRO A 12 -2.88 3.45 -4.13
N VAL A 13 -4.12 3.90 -3.90
CA VAL A 13 -5.30 3.03 -3.82
C VAL A 13 -5.93 2.90 -5.21
N LEU A 14 -6.18 1.66 -5.62
CA LEU A 14 -6.91 1.35 -6.85
C LEU A 14 -8.39 1.08 -6.58
N ASP A 15 -8.68 0.39 -5.47
CA ASP A 15 -10.03 -0.04 -5.12
C ASP A 15 -10.16 -0.29 -3.61
N ILE A 16 -11.35 -0.05 -3.06
CA ILE A 16 -11.72 -0.40 -1.68
C ILE A 16 -12.56 -1.67 -1.77
N VAL A 17 -11.99 -2.80 -1.34
CA VAL A 17 -12.63 -4.11 -1.44
C VAL A 17 -13.62 -4.30 -0.30
N GLU A 18 -13.23 -3.89 0.90
CA GLU A 18 -14.06 -3.97 2.11
C GLU A 18 -13.92 -2.71 2.95
N ALA A 19 -14.96 -2.39 3.70
CA ALA A 19 -14.98 -1.30 4.67
C ALA A 19 -15.56 -1.80 6.01
N THR A 20 -15.10 -1.17 7.08
CA THR A 20 -15.64 -1.29 8.43
C THR A 20 -17.05 -0.69 8.52
N ASP A 21 -17.75 -0.95 9.63
CA ASP A 21 -19.09 -0.42 9.91
C ASP A 21 -19.13 1.12 9.90
N ASP A 22 -18.00 1.77 10.27
CA ASP A 22 -17.84 3.23 10.25
C ASP A 22 -17.53 3.78 8.84
N GLY A 23 -17.48 2.91 7.83
CA GLY A 23 -17.23 3.25 6.44
C GLY A 23 -15.77 3.56 6.12
N LEU A 24 -14.83 3.16 7.01
CA LEU A 24 -13.40 3.24 6.75
C LEU A 24 -12.91 1.98 6.03
N PRO A 25 -12.06 2.09 4.98
CA PRO A 25 -11.50 0.93 4.28
C PRO A 25 -10.83 -0.05 5.25
N SER A 26 -11.14 -1.34 5.16
CA SER A 26 -10.45 -2.40 5.91
C SER A 26 -9.59 -3.29 5.01
N LEU A 27 -9.94 -3.37 3.72
CA LEU A 27 -9.21 -4.13 2.72
C LEU A 27 -9.17 -3.34 1.41
N ILE A 28 -7.97 -3.16 0.85
CA ILE A 28 -7.77 -2.38 -0.38
C ILE A 28 -6.95 -3.14 -1.42
N LYS A 29 -7.19 -2.81 -2.69
CA LYS A 29 -6.22 -3.05 -3.76
C LYS A 29 -5.39 -1.79 -3.95
N ALA A 30 -4.08 -1.96 -4.04
CA ALA A 30 -3.14 -0.87 -4.11
C ALA A 30 -1.96 -1.20 -5.02
N VAL A 31 -1.10 -0.22 -5.26
CA VAL A 31 0.14 -0.39 -6.03
C VAL A 31 1.35 -0.34 -5.09
N GLU A 32 2.17 -1.38 -5.09
CA GLU A 32 3.51 -1.36 -4.51
C GLU A 32 4.50 -0.87 -5.55
N LEU A 33 5.22 0.21 -5.25
CA LEU A 33 6.26 0.75 -6.10
C LEU A 33 7.63 0.26 -5.62
N SER A 34 8.42 -0.25 -6.54
CA SER A 34 9.83 -0.61 -6.30
C SER A 34 10.70 0.01 -7.38
N GLY A 35 11.95 0.30 -7.05
CA GLY A 35 12.85 0.91 -8.01
C GLY A 35 14.24 1.10 -7.46
N TYR A 36 15.16 1.46 -8.35
CA TYR A 36 16.51 1.85 -8.01
C TYR A 36 17.03 2.89 -9.01
N PHE A 37 18.02 3.67 -8.57
CA PHE A 37 18.70 4.61 -9.45
C PHE A 37 19.71 3.87 -10.33
N ASP A 38 19.52 3.93 -11.65
CA ASP A 38 20.43 3.38 -12.65
C ASP A 38 21.35 4.49 -13.17
N SER A 39 22.60 4.48 -12.69
CA SER A 39 23.62 5.45 -13.08
C SER A 39 24.00 5.38 -14.56
N GLY A 40 23.83 4.22 -15.21
CA GLY A 40 24.12 4.06 -16.65
C GLY A 40 23.11 4.79 -17.55
N MET A 41 21.93 5.12 -17.02
CA MET A 41 20.88 5.85 -17.71
C MET A 41 20.70 7.28 -17.19
N HIS A 42 21.43 7.66 -16.13
CA HIS A 42 21.21 8.91 -15.39
C HIS A 42 19.76 9.08 -14.92
N GLY A 43 19.13 8.00 -14.42
CA GLY A 43 17.71 8.04 -14.04
C GLY A 43 17.26 6.90 -13.13
N TRP A 44 15.98 6.92 -12.75
CA TRP A 44 15.36 5.86 -11.96
C TRP A 44 14.74 4.79 -12.86
N ARG A 45 14.92 3.53 -12.50
CA ARG A 45 14.06 2.44 -12.97
C ARG A 45 13.03 2.13 -11.90
N GLY A 46 11.78 2.01 -12.31
CA GLY A 46 10.67 1.73 -11.41
C GLY A 46 9.71 0.71 -11.99
N TRP A 47 9.09 -0.05 -11.10
CA TRP A 47 8.04 -1.03 -11.39
C TRP A 47 6.93 -0.87 -10.36
N GLY A 48 5.69 -1.03 -10.83
CA GLY A 48 4.51 -1.13 -9.98
C GLY A 48 3.98 -2.56 -9.99
N ASN A 49 3.59 -3.06 -8.81
CA ASN A 49 2.89 -4.33 -8.68
C ASN A 49 1.55 -4.10 -7.99
N ASP A 50 0.50 -4.74 -8.49
CA ASP A 50 -0.78 -4.77 -7.81
C ASP A 50 -0.64 -5.65 -6.55
N ILE A 51 -1.06 -5.10 -5.41
CA ILE A 51 -1.05 -5.79 -4.13
C ILE A 51 -2.39 -5.62 -3.42
N THR A 52 -2.68 -6.53 -2.49
CA THR A 52 -3.77 -6.40 -1.54
C THR A 52 -3.19 -6.00 -0.19
N CYS A 53 -3.82 -5.05 0.49
CA CYS A 53 -3.42 -4.63 1.83
C CYS A 53 -4.60 -4.70 2.79
N THR A 54 -4.35 -5.15 4.02
CA THR A 54 -5.25 -4.88 5.14
C THR A 54 -4.99 -3.48 5.67
N VAL A 55 -6.02 -2.87 6.25
CA VAL A 55 -5.97 -1.54 6.83
C VAL A 55 -6.56 -1.59 8.23
N VAL A 56 -5.76 -1.17 9.20
CA VAL A 56 -6.19 -0.97 10.58
C VAL A 56 -6.16 0.51 10.89
N TRP A 57 -7.20 1.02 11.55
CA TRP A 57 -7.32 2.44 11.88
C TRP A 57 -7.10 2.66 13.37
N ASP A 58 -6.21 3.59 13.72
CA ASP A 58 -6.11 4.17 15.05
C ASP A 58 -6.56 5.64 14.97
N GLY A 59 -7.84 5.86 15.26
CA GLY A 59 -8.50 7.15 14.98
C GLY A 59 -8.53 7.45 13.48
N ASP A 60 -7.86 8.54 13.09
CA ASP A 60 -7.73 8.97 11.68
C ASP A 60 -6.44 8.47 11.02
N GLU A 61 -5.60 7.71 11.74
CA GLU A 61 -4.31 7.22 11.24
C GLU A 61 -4.43 5.77 10.71
N PRO A 62 -4.25 5.54 9.39
CA PRO A 62 -4.29 4.19 8.83
C PRO A 62 -2.92 3.50 8.90
N VAL A 63 -2.90 2.32 9.49
CA VAL A 63 -1.81 1.34 9.40
C VAL A 63 -2.12 0.38 8.26
N VAL A 64 -1.27 0.37 7.24
CA VAL A 64 -1.47 -0.41 6.01
C VAL A 64 -0.45 -1.51 5.92
N GLU A 65 -0.92 -2.77 5.84
CA GLU A 65 -0.06 -3.95 5.80
C GLU A 65 -0.32 -4.75 4.50
N PRO A 66 0.67 -4.86 3.60
CA PRO A 66 0.56 -5.70 2.41
C PRO A 66 0.36 -7.18 2.76
N LEU A 67 -0.45 -7.88 1.98
CA LEU A 67 -0.76 -9.30 2.18
C LEU A 67 -0.02 -10.20 1.18
N ASP A 68 0.44 -11.37 1.63
CA ASP A 68 0.98 -12.43 0.78
C ASP A 68 -0.14 -13.10 -0.04
N ALA A 69 0.23 -14.08 -0.87
CA ALA A 69 -0.72 -14.81 -1.72
C ALA A 69 -1.76 -15.63 -0.92
N HIS A 70 -1.53 -15.82 0.38
CA HIS A 70 -2.40 -16.54 1.30
C HIS A 70 -3.24 -15.60 2.19
N GLY A 71 -3.10 -14.29 2.01
CA GLY A 71 -3.82 -13.28 2.79
C GLY A 71 -3.17 -12.96 4.15
N ASN A 72 -1.95 -13.41 4.41
CA ASN A 72 -1.24 -13.08 5.65
C ASN A 72 -0.42 -11.80 5.47
N PRO A 73 -0.24 -10.97 6.52
CA PRO A 73 0.65 -9.82 6.46
C PRO A 73 2.06 -10.21 6.02
N ARG A 74 2.58 -9.56 4.98
CA ARG A 74 3.98 -9.64 4.58
C ARG A 74 4.77 -8.90 5.65
N GLY A 75 5.63 -9.59 6.39
CA GLY A 75 6.56 -8.93 7.30
C GLY A 75 7.28 -7.80 6.58
N VAL A 76 7.16 -6.57 7.08
CA VAL A 76 7.69 -5.37 6.43
C VAL A 76 9.21 -5.53 6.31
N ARG A 77 9.71 -5.76 5.09
CA ARG A 77 11.13 -5.55 4.82
C ARG A 77 11.35 -4.05 4.79
N LEU A 78 11.75 -3.49 5.94
CA LEU A 78 12.36 -2.18 6.00
C LEU A 78 13.45 -2.14 4.92
N PHE A 79 13.32 -1.22 3.97
CA PHE A 79 14.39 -0.97 3.01
C PHE A 79 15.64 -0.63 3.83
N GLY A 80 16.63 -1.52 3.78
CA GLY A 80 17.89 -1.35 4.48
C GLY A 80 18.51 0.00 4.11
N THR A 81 19.00 0.71 5.12
CA THR A 81 19.79 1.92 4.94
C THR A 81 21.03 1.56 4.12
N LEU A 82 21.25 2.30 3.02
CA LEU A 82 22.42 2.20 2.16
C LEU A 82 23.71 2.51 2.93
#